data_AF-A0A520BC57-F1
#
_entry.id   AF-A0A520BC57-F1
#
_cell.length_a   1.000
_cell.length_b   1.000
_cell.length_c   1.000
_cell.angle_alpha   90.00
_cell.angle_beta   90.00
_cell.angle_gamma   90.00
#
_symmetry.space_group_name_H-M   'P 1'
#
loop_
_entity.id
_entity.type
_entity.pdbx_description
1 polymer ?
#
loop_
_entity_poly.entity_id
_entity_poly.type
_entity_poly.pdbx_seq_one_letter_code
_entity_poly.pdbx_strand_id
1 'polypeptide(L)'
;VYFKDMDLNMLAGTVKMNGSYATVNPKKPKVDIDFGIEKMDIQQAFNAFNTIKLLAPVAKYTKGSFSTNLKFNSDLDEGMMPIYSSINAEGLTNIIQALVEGFEPVNKLAAALGSAEMRKLELNNVLAKFKISNGRLNVSPFDIKVKGVVMNVVGSNGIDQTMDYNLALNVPRAMLGSKANDAANTVIASLNSKAGTNVSMGETVKVNAVLGGTFLKPTIKLKYGAGDGTAKSAVTTAINQVVAEKKAELQAKAQEKIDTVKKKAIEKVTTEIGKKLGGLFKKKSENQE
;
A
#
# COMPACT_ATOMS: atom_id res chain seq x y z
N VAL A 1 -12.52 -9.14 -34.03
CA VAL A 1 -12.15 -7.95 -34.81
C VAL A 1 -10.81 -7.44 -34.30
N TYR A 2 -9.90 -7.11 -35.19
CA TYR A 2 -8.63 -6.46 -34.84
C TYR A 2 -8.64 -5.05 -35.43
N PHE A 3 -8.09 -4.11 -34.69
CA PHE A 3 -7.90 -2.74 -35.15
C PHE A 3 -6.46 -2.32 -34.88
N LYS A 4 -5.91 -1.54 -35.80
CA LYS A 4 -4.52 -1.14 -35.80
C LYS A 4 -4.39 0.32 -36.23
N ASP A 5 -3.47 1.03 -35.59
CA ASP A 5 -3.09 2.41 -35.89
C ASP A 5 -4.30 3.35 -35.92
N MET A 6 -5.25 3.14 -35.00
CA MET A 6 -6.39 4.03 -34.84
C MET A 6 -5.98 5.26 -34.04
N ASP A 7 -6.14 6.43 -34.66
CA ASP A 7 -5.82 7.72 -34.05
C ASP A 7 -7.09 8.58 -33.94
N LEU A 8 -7.26 9.22 -32.79
CA LEU A 8 -8.40 10.09 -32.48
C LEU A 8 -8.00 11.20 -31.52
N ASN A 9 -8.58 12.38 -31.74
CA ASN A 9 -8.46 13.51 -30.81
C ASN A 9 -9.67 13.51 -29.87
N MET A 10 -9.42 13.44 -28.56
CA MET A 10 -10.48 13.52 -27.56
C MET A 10 -9.95 14.11 -26.25
N LEU A 11 -10.85 14.78 -25.51
CA LEU A 11 -10.56 15.27 -24.15
C LEU A 11 -9.28 16.14 -24.07
N ALA A 12 -9.11 17.01 -25.06
CA ALA A 12 -7.95 17.87 -25.27
C ALA A 12 -6.60 17.17 -25.52
N GLY A 13 -6.60 15.86 -25.77
CA GLY A 13 -5.42 15.07 -26.11
C GLY A 13 -5.61 14.21 -27.36
N THR A 14 -4.56 13.47 -27.69
CA THR A 14 -4.53 12.50 -28.78
C THR A 14 -4.48 11.10 -28.21
N VAL A 15 -5.26 10.18 -28.77
CA VAL A 15 -5.28 8.77 -28.39
C VAL A 15 -4.94 7.94 -29.62
N LYS A 16 -3.93 7.10 -29.48
CA LYS A 16 -3.56 6.03 -30.41
C LYS A 16 -3.98 4.71 -29.81
N MET A 17 -4.61 3.85 -30.58
CA MET A 17 -5.03 2.54 -30.08
C MET A 17 -4.79 1.42 -31.09
N ASN A 18 -4.31 0.30 -30.56
CA ASN A 18 -4.18 -0.98 -31.25
C ASN A 18 -4.84 -2.04 -30.39
N GLY A 19 -5.51 -3.02 -30.99
CA GLY A 19 -6.12 -4.05 -30.16
C GLY A 19 -7.05 -5.01 -30.88
N SER A 20 -7.75 -5.76 -30.04
CA SER A 20 -8.70 -6.77 -30.46
C SER A 20 -9.99 -6.70 -29.64
N TYR A 21 -11.07 -7.07 -30.30
CA TYR A 21 -12.39 -7.26 -29.74
C TYR A 21 -12.91 -8.64 -30.16
N ALA A 22 -13.17 -9.50 -29.18
CA ALA A 22 -13.55 -10.89 -29.39
C ALA A 22 -14.92 -11.18 -28.78
N THR A 23 -15.86 -11.65 -29.61
CA THR A 23 -17.23 -12.00 -29.22
C THR A 23 -17.47 -13.50 -29.16
N VAL A 24 -16.44 -14.28 -28.80
CA VAL A 24 -16.54 -15.76 -28.71
C VAL A 24 -17.67 -16.17 -27.77
N ASN A 25 -17.84 -15.43 -26.66
CA ASN A 25 -19.06 -15.44 -25.88
C ASN A 25 -19.82 -14.12 -26.10
N PRO A 26 -20.95 -14.10 -26.83
CA PRO A 26 -21.70 -12.87 -27.10
C PRO A 26 -22.19 -12.13 -25.85
N LYS A 27 -22.35 -12.83 -24.72
CA LYS A 27 -22.75 -12.23 -23.43
C LYS A 27 -21.58 -11.67 -22.62
N LYS A 28 -20.34 -12.03 -23.00
CA LYS A 28 -19.09 -11.57 -22.37
C LYS A 28 -18.02 -11.34 -23.43
N PRO A 29 -18.16 -10.29 -24.26
CA PRO A 29 -17.10 -9.93 -25.20
C PRO A 29 -15.81 -9.61 -24.44
N LYS A 30 -14.67 -9.89 -25.05
CA LYS A 30 -13.36 -9.59 -24.48
C LYS A 30 -12.67 -8.51 -25.29
N VAL A 31 -12.05 -7.56 -24.60
CA VAL A 31 -11.18 -6.53 -25.17
C VAL A 31 -9.74 -6.71 -24.71
N ASP A 32 -8.82 -6.44 -25.62
CA ASP A 32 -7.39 -6.33 -25.35
C ASP A 32 -6.86 -5.16 -26.19
N ILE A 33 -6.45 -4.08 -25.54
CA ILE A 33 -6.18 -2.79 -26.17
C ILE A 33 -4.90 -2.19 -25.60
N ASP A 34 -3.97 -1.86 -26.49
CA ASP A 34 -2.83 -0.99 -26.21
C ASP A 34 -3.23 0.45 -26.53
N PHE A 35 -3.16 1.32 -25.52
CA PHE A 35 -3.41 2.75 -25.64
C PHE A 35 -2.11 3.55 -25.53
N GLY A 36 -1.92 4.49 -26.43
CA GLY A 36 -0.99 5.61 -26.30
C GLY A 36 -1.77 6.92 -26.21
N ILE A 37 -1.73 7.58 -25.07
CA ILE A 37 -2.47 8.82 -24.80
C ILE A 37 -1.46 9.94 -24.62
N GLU A 38 -1.65 11.03 -25.35
CA GLU A 38 -0.79 12.21 -25.29
C GLU A 38 -1.59 13.43 -24.85
N LYS A 39 -1.12 14.10 -23.79
CA LYS A 39 -1.60 15.40 -23.30
C LYS A 39 -3.12 15.47 -23.07
N MET A 40 -3.72 14.40 -22.56
CA MET A 40 -5.14 14.39 -22.20
C MET A 40 -5.38 15.20 -20.92
N ASP A 41 -6.48 15.94 -20.87
CA ASP A 41 -6.89 16.69 -19.69
C ASP A 41 -7.41 15.75 -18.58
N ILE A 42 -6.90 15.91 -17.36
CA ILE A 42 -7.20 15.02 -16.22
C ILE A 42 -8.66 15.13 -15.80
N GLN A 43 -9.25 16.34 -15.81
CA GLN A 43 -10.63 16.53 -15.36
C GLN A 43 -11.64 16.03 -16.39
N GLN A 44 -11.38 16.26 -17.68
CA GLN A 44 -12.19 15.72 -18.76
C GLN A 44 -12.13 14.19 -18.78
N ALA A 45 -10.94 13.60 -18.61
CA ALA A 45 -10.78 12.15 -18.47
C ALA A 45 -11.56 11.58 -17.27
N PHE A 46 -11.46 12.24 -16.11
CA PHE A 46 -12.23 11.84 -14.92
C PHE A 46 -13.74 11.88 -15.18
N ASN A 47 -14.25 12.90 -15.87
CA ASN A 47 -15.68 13.02 -16.13
C ASN A 47 -16.19 11.99 -17.17
N ALA A 48 -15.38 11.72 -18.20
CA ALA A 48 -15.72 10.82 -19.30
C ALA A 48 -15.64 9.33 -18.90
N PHE A 49 -14.63 8.93 -18.12
CA PHE A 49 -14.32 7.52 -17.89
C PHE A 49 -14.67 7.07 -16.47
N ASN A 50 -15.68 6.22 -16.34
CA ASN A 50 -16.09 5.66 -15.04
C ASN A 50 -14.97 4.85 -14.37
N THR A 51 -14.11 4.18 -15.15
CA THR A 51 -12.93 3.46 -14.64
C THR A 51 -11.98 4.41 -13.90
N ILE A 52 -11.76 5.63 -14.41
CA ILE A 52 -10.93 6.64 -13.74
C ILE A 52 -11.62 7.14 -12.46
N LYS A 53 -12.95 7.32 -12.49
CA LYS A 53 -13.70 7.72 -11.28
C LYS A 53 -13.54 6.74 -10.12
N LEU A 54 -13.58 5.45 -10.43
CA LEU A 54 -13.49 4.38 -9.44
C LEU A 54 -12.05 4.10 -9.00
N LEU A 55 -11.10 4.03 -9.93
CA LEU A 55 -9.72 3.63 -9.65
C LEU A 55 -8.76 4.79 -9.40
N ALA A 56 -9.11 6.04 -9.73
CA ALA A 56 -8.23 7.18 -9.51
C ALA A 56 -9.03 8.43 -9.08
N PRO A 57 -9.74 8.39 -7.95
CA PRO A 57 -10.61 9.49 -7.51
C PRO A 57 -9.87 10.79 -7.19
N VAL A 58 -8.55 10.72 -7.01
CA VAL A 58 -7.69 11.91 -6.92
C VAL A 58 -7.85 12.81 -8.15
N ALA A 59 -8.10 12.24 -9.34
CA ALA A 59 -8.25 12.99 -10.59
C ALA A 59 -9.40 14.01 -10.55
N LYS A 60 -10.42 13.81 -9.69
CA LYS A 60 -11.49 14.80 -9.44
C LYS A 60 -10.93 16.15 -8.95
N TYR A 61 -9.88 16.08 -8.14
CA TYR A 61 -9.27 17.20 -7.42
C TYR A 61 -7.98 17.68 -8.10
N THR A 62 -7.72 17.19 -9.32
CA THR A 62 -6.47 17.42 -10.04
C THR A 62 -6.75 18.18 -11.32
N LYS A 63 -6.19 19.38 -11.45
CA LYS A 63 -6.23 20.18 -12.68
C LYS A 63 -4.90 20.03 -13.41
N GLY A 64 -4.93 19.70 -14.69
CA GLY A 64 -3.71 19.51 -15.47
C GLY A 64 -3.86 18.48 -16.58
N SER A 65 -2.73 18.05 -17.12
CA SER A 65 -2.69 17.11 -18.25
C SER A 65 -1.71 15.97 -18.00
N PHE A 66 -2.00 14.82 -18.60
CA PHE A 66 -1.16 13.63 -18.54
C PHE A 66 -0.99 13.00 -19.93
N SER A 67 0.08 12.24 -20.07
CA SER A 67 0.26 11.27 -21.14
C SER A 67 0.40 9.89 -20.51
N THR A 68 -0.01 8.83 -21.20
CA THR A 68 0.17 7.46 -20.70
C THR A 68 0.27 6.48 -21.85
N ASN A 69 1.13 5.48 -21.67
CA ASN A 69 1.08 4.25 -22.44
C ASN A 69 0.55 3.16 -21.53
N LEU A 70 -0.57 2.53 -21.87
CA LEU A 70 -1.14 1.44 -21.08
C LEU A 70 -1.62 0.28 -21.95
N LYS A 71 -1.51 -0.91 -21.40
CA LYS A 71 -2.20 -2.10 -21.86
C LYS A 71 -3.46 -2.26 -21.04
N PHE A 72 -4.57 -2.58 -21.68
CA PHE A 72 -5.86 -2.74 -21.03
C PHE A 72 -6.54 -4.00 -21.56
N ASN A 73 -6.94 -4.88 -20.65
CA ASN A 73 -7.81 -6.00 -20.97
C ASN A 73 -9.00 -6.04 -20.01
N SER A 74 -10.13 -6.51 -20.51
CA SER A 74 -11.36 -6.70 -19.72
C SER A 74 -12.33 -7.60 -20.46
N ASP A 75 -13.18 -8.29 -19.70
CA ASP A 75 -14.46 -8.75 -20.21
C ASP A 75 -15.45 -7.57 -20.17
N LEU A 76 -16.36 -7.53 -21.13
CA LEU A 76 -17.45 -6.56 -21.20
C LEU A 76 -18.78 -7.23 -20.82
N ASP A 77 -19.70 -6.44 -20.29
CA ASP A 77 -21.09 -6.86 -20.09
C ASP A 77 -21.95 -6.64 -21.35
N GLU A 78 -23.25 -6.95 -21.26
CA GLU A 78 -24.20 -6.77 -22.36
C GLU A 78 -24.36 -5.30 -22.79
N GLY A 79 -23.99 -4.35 -21.92
CA GLY A 79 -23.96 -2.91 -22.19
C GLY A 79 -22.63 -2.42 -22.77
N MET A 80 -21.71 -3.32 -23.13
CA MET A 80 -20.35 -3.01 -23.59
C MET A 80 -19.50 -2.27 -22.55
N MET A 81 -19.85 -2.38 -21.27
CA MET A 81 -19.09 -1.79 -20.17
C MET A 81 -18.08 -2.80 -19.61
N PRO A 82 -16.86 -2.38 -19.25
CA PRO A 82 -15.90 -3.25 -18.59
C PRO A 82 -16.47 -3.84 -17.29
N ILE A 83 -16.43 -5.16 -17.15
CA ILE A 83 -16.68 -5.83 -15.89
C ILE A 83 -15.50 -5.51 -14.98
N TYR A 84 -15.69 -4.63 -14.00
CA TYR A 84 -14.59 -4.04 -13.21
C TYR A 84 -13.65 -5.05 -12.53
N SER A 85 -14.17 -6.22 -12.12
CA SER A 85 -13.35 -7.29 -11.53
C SER A 85 -12.44 -8.00 -12.54
N SER A 86 -12.77 -7.94 -13.83
CA SER A 86 -11.99 -8.55 -14.92
C SER A 86 -10.95 -7.59 -15.52
N ILE A 87 -10.98 -6.31 -15.14
CA ILE A 87 -10.02 -5.33 -15.63
C ILE A 87 -8.62 -5.72 -15.19
N ASN A 88 -7.73 -5.94 -16.16
CA ASN A 88 -6.31 -5.82 -15.93
C ASN A 88 -5.75 -4.73 -16.82
N ALA A 89 -4.92 -3.88 -16.23
CA ALA A 89 -4.23 -2.86 -16.98
C ALA A 89 -2.86 -2.62 -16.39
N GLU A 90 -1.89 -2.25 -17.21
CA GLU A 90 -0.58 -1.84 -16.73
C GLU A 90 -0.03 -0.77 -17.66
N GLY A 91 0.69 0.18 -17.10
CA GLY A 91 1.14 1.30 -17.89
C GLY A 91 2.09 2.21 -17.15
N LEU A 92 2.55 3.20 -17.90
CA LEU A 92 3.37 4.30 -17.42
C LEU A 92 2.64 5.60 -17.71
N THR A 93 2.23 6.27 -16.66
CA THR A 93 1.62 7.60 -16.72
C THR A 93 2.67 8.66 -16.48
N ASN A 94 2.73 9.66 -17.35
CA ASN A 94 3.47 10.90 -17.17
C ASN A 94 2.50 12.05 -16.87
N ILE A 95 2.53 12.58 -15.65
CA ILE A 95 1.83 13.81 -15.30
C ILE A 95 2.73 14.97 -15.72
N ILE A 96 2.38 15.63 -16.83
CA ILE A 96 3.18 16.71 -17.41
C ILE A 96 3.21 17.89 -16.44
N GLN A 97 2.02 18.35 -16.07
CA GLN A 97 1.79 19.39 -15.09
C GLN A 97 0.41 19.18 -14.49
N ALA A 98 0.33 19.19 -13.16
CA ALA A 98 -0.95 19.17 -12.47
C ALA A 98 -0.90 19.84 -11.10
N LEU A 99 -2.04 20.36 -10.68
CA LEU A 99 -2.26 20.88 -9.34
C LEU A 99 -3.34 20.03 -8.67
N VAL A 100 -2.99 19.39 -7.56
CA VAL A 100 -3.92 18.69 -6.68
C VAL A 100 -4.29 19.60 -5.52
N GLU A 101 -5.57 19.92 -5.39
CA GLU A 101 -6.08 20.78 -4.31
C GLU A 101 -7.46 20.31 -3.84
N GLY A 102 -7.67 20.30 -2.52
CA GLY A 102 -8.96 19.93 -1.92
C GLY A 102 -9.19 18.42 -1.78
N PHE A 103 -8.18 17.59 -2.07
CA PHE A 103 -8.27 16.15 -1.86
C PHE A 103 -8.10 15.80 -0.36
N GLU A 104 -9.11 15.15 0.24
CA GLU A 104 -9.14 14.91 1.69
C GLU A 104 -7.91 14.16 2.24
N PRO A 105 -7.38 13.10 1.59
CA PRO A 105 -6.13 12.48 2.04
C PRO A 105 -4.93 13.43 2.10
N VAL A 106 -4.83 14.37 1.15
CA VAL A 106 -3.77 15.39 1.12
C VAL A 106 -3.99 16.42 2.23
N ASN A 107 -5.23 16.86 2.44
CA ASN A 107 -5.58 17.78 3.52
C ASN A 107 -5.27 17.19 4.90
N LYS A 108 -5.60 15.92 5.13
CA LYS A 108 -5.27 15.25 6.39
C LYS A 108 -3.77 15.07 6.57
N LEU A 109 -3.03 14.78 5.52
CA LEU A 109 -1.56 14.66 5.60
C LEU A 109 -0.95 16.00 6.01
N ALA A 110 -1.37 17.07 5.34
CA ALA A 110 -0.96 18.43 5.64
C ALA A 110 -1.28 18.83 7.09
N ALA A 111 -2.48 18.51 7.58
CA ALA A 111 -2.89 18.75 8.95
C ALA A 111 -2.05 17.94 9.96
N ALA A 112 -1.77 16.66 9.67
CA ALA A 112 -0.97 15.80 10.53
C ALA A 112 0.50 16.27 10.62
N LEU A 113 1.05 16.81 9.54
CA LEU A 113 2.38 17.44 9.51
C LEU A 113 2.38 18.86 10.13
N GLY A 114 1.21 19.45 10.35
CA GLY A 114 1.07 20.85 10.75
C GLY A 114 1.52 21.85 9.68
N SER A 115 1.51 21.43 8.39
CA SER A 115 2.01 22.22 7.27
C SER A 115 0.87 22.62 6.34
N ALA A 116 0.44 23.88 6.41
CA ALA A 116 -0.64 24.37 5.54
C ALA A 116 -0.26 24.32 4.05
N GLU A 117 1.03 24.47 3.75
CA GLU A 117 1.55 24.48 2.38
C GLU A 117 1.40 23.12 1.69
N MET A 118 1.38 22.02 2.46
CA MET A 118 1.23 20.66 1.94
C MET A 118 -0.21 20.31 1.53
N ARG A 119 -1.17 21.24 1.69
CA ARG A 119 -2.56 21.05 1.21
C ARG A 119 -2.68 21.13 -0.31
N LYS A 120 -1.69 21.73 -0.97
CA LYS A 120 -1.60 21.85 -2.42
C LYS A 120 -0.38 21.08 -2.90
N LEU A 121 -0.58 20.16 -3.85
CA LEU A 121 0.52 19.42 -4.46
C LEU A 121 0.65 19.83 -5.93
N GLU A 122 1.75 20.48 -6.24
CA GLU A 122 2.16 20.75 -7.61
C GLU A 122 2.96 19.55 -8.13
N LEU A 123 2.43 18.91 -9.17
CA LEU A 123 3.03 17.76 -9.83
C LEU A 123 3.59 18.25 -11.16
N ASN A 124 4.90 18.17 -11.34
CA ASN A 124 5.56 18.54 -12.58
C ASN A 124 6.43 17.37 -13.03
N ASN A 125 6.15 16.85 -14.22
CA ASN A 125 6.85 15.73 -14.85
C ASN A 125 6.99 14.49 -13.93
N VAL A 126 5.85 14.02 -13.40
CA VAL A 126 5.80 12.86 -12.51
C VAL A 126 5.52 11.59 -13.30
N LEU A 127 6.47 10.65 -13.28
CA LEU A 127 6.34 9.34 -13.89
C LEU A 127 5.83 8.33 -12.86
N ALA A 128 4.63 7.80 -13.08
CA ALA A 128 4.01 6.81 -12.23
C ALA A 128 3.73 5.53 -13.03
N LYS A 129 4.43 4.44 -12.69
CA LYS A 129 4.13 3.11 -13.21
C LYS A 129 3.00 2.49 -12.39
N PHE A 130 2.01 1.93 -13.06
CA PHE A 130 0.86 1.33 -12.38
C PHE A 130 0.50 -0.05 -12.94
N LYS A 131 -0.22 -0.82 -12.11
CA LYS A 131 -0.86 -2.08 -12.49
C LYS A 131 -2.21 -2.22 -11.80
N ILE A 132 -3.24 -2.52 -12.57
CA ILE A 132 -4.58 -2.85 -12.14
C ILE A 132 -4.77 -4.34 -12.29
N SER A 133 -5.23 -4.98 -11.23
CA SER A 133 -5.63 -6.40 -11.22
C SER A 133 -6.62 -6.62 -10.11
N ASN A 134 -7.63 -7.47 -10.32
CA ASN A 134 -8.66 -7.80 -9.33
C ASN A 134 -9.34 -6.54 -8.75
N GLY A 135 -9.63 -5.55 -9.59
CA GLY A 135 -10.27 -4.30 -9.16
C GLY A 135 -9.41 -3.39 -8.27
N ARG A 136 -8.09 -3.62 -8.20
CA ARG A 136 -7.16 -2.82 -7.40
C ARG A 136 -6.06 -2.21 -8.27
N LEU A 137 -5.95 -0.89 -8.22
CA LEU A 137 -4.85 -0.11 -8.79
C LEU A 137 -3.67 -0.14 -7.80
N ASN A 138 -2.50 -0.55 -8.28
CA ASN A 138 -1.24 -0.52 -7.56
C ASN A 138 -0.30 0.43 -8.28
N VAL A 139 0.32 1.36 -7.56
CA VAL A 139 1.32 2.27 -8.10
C VAL A 139 2.69 1.88 -7.57
N SER A 140 3.66 1.77 -8.47
CA SER A 140 5.06 1.58 -8.11
C SER A 140 5.61 2.85 -7.45
N PRO A 141 6.71 2.76 -6.68
CA PRO A 141 7.32 3.94 -6.07
C PRO A 141 7.63 5.03 -7.10
N PHE A 142 7.20 6.26 -6.83
CA PHE A 142 7.55 7.46 -7.60
C PHE A 142 7.75 8.66 -6.67
N ASP A 143 8.51 9.64 -7.14
CA ASP A 143 8.84 10.83 -6.35
C ASP A 143 8.01 12.04 -6.76
N ILE A 144 7.57 12.79 -5.76
CA ILE A 144 6.96 14.10 -5.87
C ILE A 144 7.87 15.09 -5.15
N LYS A 145 8.14 16.24 -5.78
CA LYS A 145 8.88 17.35 -5.19
C LYS A 145 7.95 18.54 -5.05
N VAL A 146 7.72 18.99 -3.81
CA VAL A 146 6.85 20.14 -3.51
C VAL A 146 7.55 21.03 -2.50
N LYS A 147 7.85 22.27 -2.89
CA LYS A 147 8.41 23.31 -1.99
C LYS A 147 9.59 22.84 -1.12
N GLY A 148 10.55 22.13 -1.72
CA GLY A 148 11.72 21.60 -0.99
C GLY A 148 11.49 20.31 -0.21
N VAL A 149 10.25 19.80 -0.16
CA VAL A 149 9.92 18.46 0.34
C VAL A 149 10.05 17.45 -0.79
N VAL A 150 10.82 16.39 -0.54
CA VAL A 150 10.83 15.20 -1.40
C VAL A 150 9.92 14.15 -0.76
N MET A 151 8.94 13.68 -1.52
CA MET A 151 7.96 12.68 -1.09
C MET A 151 7.99 11.49 -2.04
N ASN A 152 8.41 10.33 -1.56
CA ASN A 152 8.28 9.07 -2.27
C ASN A 152 6.91 8.45 -1.97
N VAL A 153 6.17 8.08 -3.01
CA VAL A 153 4.81 7.55 -2.92
C VAL A 153 4.77 6.14 -3.47
N VAL A 154 4.26 5.20 -2.67
CA VAL A 154 3.95 3.84 -3.11
C VAL A 154 2.65 3.39 -2.46
N GLY A 155 1.83 2.62 -3.18
CA GLY A 155 0.59 2.14 -2.60
C GLY A 155 -0.41 1.60 -3.58
N SER A 156 -1.65 1.55 -3.12
CA SER A 156 -2.75 0.98 -3.87
C SER A 156 -4.09 1.54 -3.46
N ASN A 157 -5.06 1.42 -4.36
CA ASN A 157 -6.45 1.68 -4.05
C ASN A 157 -7.38 0.75 -4.84
N GLY A 158 -8.53 0.43 -4.24
CA GLY A 158 -9.53 -0.44 -4.84
C GLY A 158 -10.72 0.32 -5.42
N ILE A 159 -11.47 -0.35 -6.30
CA ILE A 159 -12.81 0.08 -6.73
C ILE A 159 -13.80 0.20 -5.55
N ASP A 160 -13.50 -0.48 -4.44
CA ASP A 160 -14.21 -0.39 -3.15
C ASP A 160 -13.90 0.90 -2.37
N GLN A 161 -13.15 1.83 -2.99
CA GLN A 161 -12.70 3.10 -2.42
C GLN A 161 -11.69 2.97 -1.26
N THR A 162 -11.21 1.75 -0.98
CA THR A 162 -10.15 1.55 0.00
C THR A 162 -8.82 2.05 -0.53
N MET A 163 -7.99 2.57 0.36
CA MET A 163 -6.65 3.06 0.04
C MET A 163 -5.63 2.49 1.03
N ASP A 164 -4.43 2.22 0.54
CA ASP A 164 -3.27 1.82 1.33
C ASP A 164 -2.02 2.40 0.68
N TYR A 165 -1.48 3.47 1.26
CA TYR A 165 -0.31 4.18 0.76
C TYR A 165 0.74 4.36 1.85
N ASN A 166 1.99 4.15 1.46
CA ASN A 166 3.16 4.50 2.25
C ASN A 166 3.85 5.68 1.59
N LEU A 167 3.99 6.77 2.33
CA LEU A 167 4.69 7.97 1.90
C LEU A 167 5.94 8.13 2.74
N ALA A 168 7.10 8.24 2.09
CA ALA A 168 8.34 8.63 2.75
C ALA A 168 8.66 10.07 2.39
N LEU A 169 8.58 10.96 3.37
CA LEU A 169 8.79 12.39 3.21
C LEU A 169 10.11 12.81 3.85
N ASN A 170 10.83 13.72 3.19
CA ASN A 170 11.89 14.49 3.80
C ASN A 170 11.42 15.94 3.95
N VAL A 171 11.00 16.33 5.15
CA VAL A 171 10.31 17.60 5.40
C VAL A 171 11.23 18.57 6.14
N PRO A 172 11.46 19.80 5.63
CA PRO A 172 12.16 20.84 6.38
C PRO A 172 11.46 21.14 7.70
N ARG A 173 12.22 21.30 8.78
CA ARG A 173 11.66 21.56 10.11
C ARG A 173 10.85 22.85 10.19
N ALA A 174 11.25 23.85 9.40
CA ALA A 174 10.53 25.10 9.24
C ALA A 174 9.10 24.92 8.69
N MET A 175 8.84 23.83 7.96
CA MET A 175 7.52 23.52 7.41
C MET A 175 6.66 22.66 8.35
N LEU A 176 7.26 22.03 9.36
CA LEU A 176 6.54 21.23 10.35
C LEU A 176 5.93 22.13 11.42
N GLY A 177 4.69 21.84 11.82
CA GLY A 177 4.08 22.51 12.96
C GLY A 177 4.81 22.19 14.27
N SER A 178 4.64 23.03 15.30
CA SER A 178 5.29 22.86 16.62
C SER A 178 5.11 21.45 17.18
N LYS A 179 3.88 20.93 17.19
CA LYS A 179 3.57 19.56 17.65
C LYS A 179 4.31 18.47 16.88
N ALA A 180 4.47 18.63 15.56
CA ALA A 180 5.18 17.66 14.73
C ALA A 180 6.69 17.73 14.97
N ASN A 181 7.23 18.95 15.17
CA ASN A 181 8.62 19.16 15.58
C ASN A 181 8.91 18.55 16.97
N ASP A 182 8.02 18.71 17.94
CA ASP A 182 8.17 18.14 19.29
C ASP A 182 8.12 16.62 19.27
N ALA A 183 7.20 16.03 18.47
CA ALA A 183 7.12 14.59 18.27
C ALA A 183 8.41 14.05 17.63
N ALA A 184 8.94 14.73 16.61
CA ALA A 184 10.21 14.36 15.99
C ALA A 184 11.37 14.44 16.99
N ASN A 185 11.44 15.50 17.79
CA ASN A 185 12.45 15.66 18.85
C ASN A 185 12.41 14.52 19.87
N THR A 186 11.21 14.19 20.35
CA THR A 186 11.02 13.12 21.35
C THR A 186 11.49 11.78 20.81
N VAL A 187 11.20 11.48 19.55
CA VAL A 187 11.63 10.24 18.90
C VAL A 187 13.15 10.21 18.71
N ILE A 188 13.76 11.30 18.23
CA ILE A 188 15.22 11.39 18.02
C ILE A 188 15.95 11.25 19.37
N ALA A 189 15.48 11.93 20.42
CA ALA A 189 16.06 11.80 21.75
C ALA A 189 15.93 10.37 22.31
N SER A 190 14.80 9.71 22.07
CA SER A 190 14.58 8.31 22.44
C SER A 190 15.48 7.34 21.66
N LEU A 191 15.80 7.65 20.40
CA LEU A 191 16.71 6.85 19.59
C LEU A 191 18.16 7.02 20.07
N ASN A 192 18.62 8.26 20.29
CA ASN A 192 19.98 8.53 20.76
C ASN A 192 20.24 7.91 22.15
N SER A 193 19.26 7.97 23.05
CA SER A 193 19.37 7.35 24.39
C SER A 193 19.35 5.82 24.37
N LYS A 194 18.63 5.19 23.44
CA LYS A 194 18.51 3.71 23.38
C LYS A 194 19.56 3.02 22.50
N ALA A 195 20.02 3.69 21.45
CA ALA A 195 20.91 3.10 20.46
C ALA A 195 22.38 3.54 20.62
N GLY A 196 22.68 4.46 21.56
CA GLY A 196 24.01 5.07 21.70
C GLY A 196 24.45 5.85 20.46
N THR A 197 23.50 6.16 19.57
CA THR A 197 23.75 6.89 18.31
C THR A 197 23.77 8.39 18.58
N ASN A 198 24.63 9.11 17.86
CA ASN A 198 24.65 10.58 17.92
C ASN A 198 23.95 11.15 16.68
N VAL A 199 22.67 10.82 16.49
CA VAL A 199 21.95 11.33 15.32
C VAL A 199 21.68 12.82 15.53
N SER A 200 22.32 13.62 14.69
CA SER A 200 22.18 15.07 14.66
C SER A 200 20.76 15.47 14.28
N MET A 201 20.27 16.55 14.90
CA MET A 201 19.06 17.23 14.47
C MET A 201 19.35 17.99 13.18
N GLY A 202 19.25 17.31 12.04
CA GLY A 202 19.32 17.94 10.72
C GLY A 202 18.18 18.96 10.51
N GLU A 203 18.36 19.82 9.51
CA GLU A 203 17.37 20.83 9.09
C GLU A 203 16.10 20.21 8.48
N THR A 204 16.17 18.92 8.12
CA THR A 204 15.05 18.13 7.59
C THR A 204 14.78 16.91 8.46
N VAL A 205 13.50 16.55 8.61
CA VAL A 205 13.03 15.38 9.34
C VAL A 205 12.45 14.37 8.35
N LYS A 206 12.88 13.10 8.46
CA LYS A 206 12.30 12.00 7.71
C LYS A 206 10.99 11.57 8.37
N VAL A 207 9.90 11.63 7.62
CA VAL A 207 8.55 11.26 8.09
C VAL A 207 8.02 10.15 7.20
N ASN A 208 7.67 9.01 7.80
CA ASN A 208 6.92 7.97 7.13
C ASN A 208 5.43 8.12 7.47
N ALA A 209 4.61 8.42 6.48
CA ALA A 209 3.16 8.49 6.63
C ALA A 209 2.52 7.24 6.03
N VAL A 210 1.72 6.54 6.81
CA VAL A 210 0.88 5.42 6.35
C VAL A 210 -0.55 5.94 6.24
N LEU A 211 -1.08 5.97 5.02
CA LEU A 211 -2.44 6.41 4.71
C LEU A 211 -3.29 5.19 4.43
N GLY A 212 -4.38 5.04 5.16
CA GLY A 212 -5.34 3.95 5.00
C GLY A 212 -6.79 4.41 5.06
N GLY A 213 -7.72 3.48 5.15
CA GLY A 213 -9.16 3.77 5.20
C GLY A 213 -9.74 3.97 3.81
N THR A 214 -10.69 4.90 3.67
CA THR A 214 -11.29 5.23 2.36
C THR A 214 -10.97 6.66 1.96
N PHE A 215 -11.13 6.98 0.67
CA PHE A 215 -10.90 8.34 0.17
C PHE A 215 -11.76 9.42 0.85
N LEU A 216 -12.95 9.06 1.33
CA LEU A 216 -13.84 9.96 2.06
C LEU A 216 -13.51 10.06 3.55
N LYS A 217 -12.94 9.00 4.12
CA LYS A 217 -12.57 8.92 5.55
C LYS A 217 -11.14 8.38 5.68
N PRO A 218 -10.12 9.13 5.22
CA PRO A 218 -8.75 8.65 5.29
C PRO A 218 -8.26 8.62 6.73
N THR A 219 -7.41 7.65 7.04
CA THR A 219 -6.69 7.53 8.31
C THR A 219 -5.22 7.72 8.05
N ILE A 220 -4.52 8.47 8.91
CA ILE A 220 -3.09 8.76 8.72
C ILE A 220 -2.35 8.44 10.00
N LYS A 221 -1.28 7.66 9.85
CA LYS A 221 -0.33 7.37 10.93
C LYS A 221 1.03 7.91 10.52
N LEU A 222 1.58 8.83 11.31
CA LEU A 222 2.91 9.38 11.10
C LEU A 222 3.92 8.65 11.99
N LYS A 223 5.07 8.31 11.41
CA LYS A 223 6.26 7.83 12.11
C LYS A 223 7.42 8.73 11.76
N TYR A 224 8.01 9.36 12.77
CA TYR A 224 9.17 10.22 12.60
C TYR A 224 10.44 9.37 12.72
N GLY A 225 11.42 9.63 11.87
CA GLY A 225 12.71 8.94 11.85
C GLY A 225 13.85 9.94 11.90
N ALA A 226 14.96 9.51 12.49
CA ALA A 226 16.19 10.26 12.45
C ALA A 226 16.78 10.19 11.02
N GLY A 227 17.27 11.32 10.52
CA GLY A 227 17.87 11.44 9.20
C GLY A 227 18.98 10.41 8.98
N ASP A 228 18.92 9.77 7.81
CA ASP A 228 19.92 8.89 7.15
C ASP A 228 19.52 7.43 7.28
N GLY A 229 19.21 6.74 6.17
CA GLY A 229 20.24 6.03 5.42
C GLY A 229 20.78 4.79 6.16
N THR A 230 21.00 4.92 7.47
CA THR A 230 21.51 3.95 8.42
C THR A 230 20.42 3.41 9.37
N ALA A 231 19.24 4.03 9.43
CA ALA A 231 18.11 3.51 10.21
C ALA A 231 17.54 2.18 9.67
N LYS A 232 17.77 1.83 8.40
CA LYS A 232 17.46 0.47 7.89
C LYS A 232 18.41 -0.59 8.45
N SER A 233 19.60 -0.21 8.91
CA SER A 233 20.52 -1.13 9.58
C SER A 233 20.28 -1.13 11.10
N ALA A 234 19.97 0.01 11.71
CA ALA A 234 19.75 0.08 13.17
C ALA A 234 18.35 -0.39 13.61
N VAL A 235 17.29 -0.10 12.84
CA VAL A 235 15.92 -0.52 13.19
C VAL A 235 15.68 -1.98 12.83
N THR A 236 16.24 -2.48 11.72
CA THR A 236 16.18 -3.91 11.38
C THR A 236 17.07 -4.74 12.31
N THR A 237 18.22 -4.21 12.76
CA THR A 237 19.03 -4.89 13.78
C THR A 237 18.38 -4.83 15.15
N ALA A 238 17.85 -3.70 15.61
CA ALA A 238 17.18 -3.61 16.91
C ALA A 238 15.84 -4.40 16.95
N ILE A 239 15.06 -4.43 15.86
CA ILE A 239 13.86 -5.28 15.78
C ILE A 239 14.25 -6.76 15.70
N ASN A 240 15.25 -7.14 14.90
CA ASN A 240 15.69 -8.54 14.85
C ASN A 240 16.40 -8.98 16.13
N GLN A 241 17.03 -8.09 16.87
CA GLN A 241 17.73 -8.37 18.12
C GLN A 241 16.75 -8.42 19.30
N VAL A 242 15.73 -7.55 19.35
CA VAL A 242 14.63 -7.67 20.32
C VAL A 242 13.70 -8.84 19.99
N VAL A 243 13.48 -9.16 18.71
CA VAL A 243 12.73 -10.36 18.30
C VAL A 243 13.59 -11.62 18.53
N ALA A 244 14.91 -11.59 18.34
CA ALA A 244 15.78 -12.73 18.65
C ALA A 244 15.95 -12.93 20.16
N GLU A 245 16.11 -11.87 20.96
CA GLU A 245 16.17 -11.94 22.43
C GLU A 245 14.81 -12.32 23.02
N LYS A 246 13.69 -11.77 22.53
CA LYS A 246 12.35 -12.21 22.98
C LYS A 246 11.96 -13.57 22.43
N LYS A 247 12.42 -13.99 21.25
CA LYS A 247 12.20 -15.36 20.74
C LYS A 247 13.10 -16.36 21.46
N ALA A 248 14.31 -15.97 21.88
CA ALA A 248 15.17 -16.79 22.72
C ALA A 248 14.64 -16.87 24.17
N GLU A 249 14.14 -15.78 24.76
CA GLU A 249 13.45 -15.81 26.05
C GLU A 249 12.11 -16.55 25.99
N LEU A 250 11.33 -16.39 24.91
CA LEU A 250 10.06 -17.10 24.71
C LEU A 250 10.28 -18.56 24.32
N GLN A 251 11.37 -18.93 23.64
CA GLN A 251 11.75 -20.32 23.39
C GLN A 251 12.33 -20.96 24.64
N ALA A 252 13.14 -20.27 25.45
CA ALA A 252 13.60 -20.76 26.75
C ALA A 252 12.44 -20.95 27.75
N LYS A 253 11.50 -19.98 27.83
CA LYS A 253 10.28 -20.09 28.66
C LYS A 253 9.22 -21.02 28.06
N ALA A 254 9.19 -21.24 26.74
CA ALA A 254 8.34 -22.25 26.11
C ALA A 254 8.92 -23.66 26.25
N GLN A 255 10.25 -23.83 26.28
CA GLN A 255 10.87 -25.15 26.50
C GLN A 255 10.68 -25.61 27.94
N GLU A 256 10.83 -24.73 28.95
CA GLU A 256 10.50 -25.06 30.34
C GLU A 256 9.01 -25.42 30.53
N LYS A 257 8.09 -24.74 29.83
CA LYS A 257 6.66 -25.07 29.90
C LYS A 257 6.27 -26.29 29.06
N ILE A 258 6.92 -26.55 27.93
CA ILE A 258 6.66 -27.74 27.09
C ILE A 258 7.21 -29.01 27.75
N ASP A 259 8.35 -28.96 28.45
CA ASP A 259 8.86 -30.12 29.17
C ASP A 259 8.05 -30.40 30.44
N THR A 260 7.56 -29.36 31.13
CA THR A 260 6.66 -29.55 32.30
C THR A 260 5.27 -30.05 31.88
N VAL A 261 4.73 -29.59 30.74
CA VAL A 261 3.42 -30.03 30.23
C VAL A 261 3.50 -31.39 29.54
N LYS A 262 4.56 -31.71 28.79
CA LYS A 262 4.77 -33.06 28.23
C LYS A 262 5.03 -34.09 29.32
N LYS A 263 5.81 -33.77 30.36
CA LYS A 263 6.04 -34.71 31.47
C LYS A 263 4.77 -34.99 32.27
N LYS A 264 3.92 -33.97 32.52
CA LYS A 264 2.60 -34.13 33.16
C LYS A 264 1.55 -34.80 32.27
N ALA A 265 1.58 -34.59 30.95
CA ALA A 265 0.68 -35.23 30.00
C ALA A 265 1.06 -36.70 29.78
N ILE A 266 2.36 -37.02 29.69
CA ILE A 266 2.85 -38.39 29.60
C ILE A 266 2.57 -39.13 30.92
N GLU A 267 2.87 -38.58 32.10
CA GLU A 267 2.54 -39.26 33.37
C GLU A 267 1.03 -39.52 33.55
N LYS A 268 0.15 -38.59 33.16
CA LYS A 268 -1.31 -38.83 33.19
C LYS A 268 -1.76 -39.90 32.20
N VAL A 269 -1.21 -39.91 30.98
CA VAL A 269 -1.56 -40.89 29.94
C VAL A 269 -1.02 -42.28 30.30
N THR A 270 0.20 -42.41 30.83
CA THR A 270 0.75 -43.72 31.25
C THR A 270 0.02 -44.27 32.48
N THR A 271 -0.43 -43.41 33.41
CA THR A 271 -1.18 -43.84 34.60
C THR A 271 -2.62 -44.26 34.26
N GLU A 272 -3.28 -43.60 33.31
CA GLU A 272 -4.63 -43.98 32.85
C GLU A 272 -4.63 -45.20 31.92
N ILE A 273 -3.63 -45.33 31.04
CA ILE A 273 -3.46 -46.52 30.19
C ILE A 273 -3.08 -47.74 31.06
N GLY A 274 -2.22 -47.58 32.06
CA GLY A 274 -1.88 -48.64 33.02
C GLY A 274 -3.08 -49.13 33.85
N LYS A 275 -3.96 -48.21 34.30
CA LYS A 275 -5.19 -48.58 35.02
C LYS A 275 -6.24 -49.25 34.12
N LYS A 276 -6.39 -48.80 32.87
CA LYS A 276 -7.33 -49.42 31.90
C LYS A 276 -6.84 -50.78 31.40
N LEU A 277 -5.54 -50.97 31.19
CA LEU A 277 -4.97 -52.28 30.84
C LEU A 277 -5.01 -53.26 32.01
N GLY A 278 -4.69 -52.85 33.24
CA GLY A 278 -4.82 -53.69 34.44
C GLY A 278 -6.25 -54.17 34.72
N GLY A 279 -7.27 -53.35 34.38
CA GLY A 279 -8.68 -53.74 34.45
C GLY A 279 -9.14 -54.67 33.33
N LEU A 280 -8.49 -54.63 32.15
CA LEU A 280 -8.77 -55.51 31.02
C LEU A 280 -8.11 -56.89 31.13
N PHE A 281 -6.97 -57.00 31.84
CA PHE A 281 -6.29 -58.28 32.08
C PHE A 281 -6.82 -59.06 33.29
N LYS A 282 -7.44 -58.41 34.29
CA LYS A 282 -8.18 -59.12 35.35
C LYS A 282 -9.56 -59.64 34.91
N LYS A 283 -10.18 -59.05 33.89
CA LYS A 283 -11.49 -59.49 33.36
C LYS A 283 -11.40 -60.62 32.34
N LYS A 284 -10.19 -61.03 31.95
CA LYS A 284 -9.94 -62.10 30.97
C LYS A 284 -9.36 -63.39 31.59
N SER A 285 -9.07 -63.40 32.89
CA SER A 285 -8.65 -64.59 33.65
C SER A 285 -9.75 -65.18 34.56
N GLU A 286 -11.00 -64.69 34.47
CA GLU A 286 -12.17 -65.24 35.19
C GLU A 286 -13.24 -65.82 34.25
N ASN A 287 -12.95 -65.96 32.94
CA ASN A 287 -13.86 -66.55 31.95
C ASN A 287 -13.18 -67.66 31.10
N GLN A 288 -12.19 -68.34 31.69
CA GLN A 288 -11.67 -69.63 31.22
C GLN A 288 -11.50 -70.57 32.42
N GLU A 289 -12.62 -70.94 33.02
CA GLU A 289 -12.87 -72.26 33.62
C GLU A 289 -14.22 -72.75 33.08
#